data_AF-A0A9D1N3W4-F1
#
_entry.id   AF-A0A9D1N3W4-F1
#
_cell.length_a   1.000
_cell.length_b   1.000
_cell.length_c   1.000
_cell.angle_alpha   90.00
_cell.angle_beta   90.00
_cell.angle_gamma   90.00
#
_symmetry.space_group_name_H-M   'P 1'
#
loop_
_entity.id
_entity.type
_entity.pdbx_description
1 polymer ?
#
loop_
_entity_poly.entity_id
_entity_poly.type
_entity_poly.pdbx_seq_one_letter_code
_entity_poly.pdbx_strand_id
1 'polypeptide(L)' 'MAVFRIEKTRDYTVMSNHHLRDKSLSLKAKGLLSLMLSLPEEWDYTTKGLARICK' A
#
# COMPACT_ATOMS: atom_id res chain seq x y z
N MET A 1 -1.77 11.77 -11.84
CA MET A 1 -1.63 10.62 -10.92
C MET A 1 -2.79 10.70 -9.94
N ALA A 2 -3.82 9.85 -10.09
CA ALA A 2 -4.96 9.89 -9.19
C ALA A 2 -4.58 9.15 -7.89
N VAL A 3 -4.37 9.89 -6.81
CA VAL A 3 -4.14 9.32 -5.48
C VAL A 3 -5.49 8.89 -4.94
N PHE A 4 -5.72 7.57 -4.85
CA PHE A 4 -6.90 7.02 -4.19
C PHE A 4 -6.82 7.34 -2.69
N ARG A 5 -7.77 8.12 -2.17
CA ARG A 5 -7.81 8.56 -0.76
C ARG A 5 -8.62 7.56 0.05
N ILE A 6 -7.96 6.82 0.93
CA ILE A 6 -8.59 5.94 1.91
C ILE A 6 -8.56 6.66 3.25
N GLU A 7 -9.70 6.77 3.93
CA GLU A 7 -9.73 7.33 5.28
C GLU A 7 -8.88 6.47 6.22
N LYS A 8 -7.83 7.08 6.81
CA LYS A 8 -6.92 6.42 7.75
C LYS A 8 -7.46 6.54 9.16
N THR A 9 -8.10 5.49 9.67
CA THR A 9 -8.25 5.29 11.11
C THR A 9 -6.88 4.98 11.70
N ARG A 10 -6.54 5.55 12.87
CA ARG A 10 -5.17 5.47 13.44
C ARG A 10 -4.68 4.04 13.72
N ASP A 11 -5.60 3.08 13.84
CA ASP A 11 -5.29 1.73 14.31
C ASP A 11 -5.29 0.66 13.21
N TYR A 12 -5.77 0.98 12.00
CA TYR A 12 -5.82 0.01 10.91
C TYR A 12 -5.82 0.65 9.52
N THR A 13 -5.35 -0.10 8.53
CA THR A 13 -5.35 0.30 7.12
C THR A 13 -6.44 -0.46 6.37
N VAL A 14 -7.31 0.27 5.69
CA VAL A 14 -8.36 -0.32 4.84
C VAL A 14 -7.78 -0.61 3.46
N MET A 15 -7.99 -1.82 2.95
CA MET A 15 -7.67 -2.21 1.57
C MET A 15 -8.90 -2.84 0.91
N SER A 16 -9.13 -2.53 -0.37
CA SER A 16 -10.21 -3.16 -1.14
C SER A 16 -9.99 -4.68 -1.29
N ASN A 17 -11.07 -5.43 -1.09
CA ASN A 17 -11.10 -6.89 -1.29
C ASN A 17 -10.76 -7.32 -2.71
N HIS A 18 -10.92 -6.44 -3.71
CA HIS A 18 -10.50 -6.71 -5.09
C HIS A 18 -9.02 -7.11 -5.13
N HIS A 19 -8.14 -6.29 -4.54
CA HIS A 19 -6.70 -6.55 -4.50
C HIS A 19 -6.37 -7.81 -3.70
N LEU A 20 -7.10 -8.05 -2.60
CA LEU A 20 -6.88 -9.22 -1.75
C LEU A 20 -7.25 -10.53 -2.46
N ARG A 21 -8.32 -10.52 -3.27
CA ARG A 21 -8.84 -11.69 -4.00
C ARG A 21 -8.22 -11.89 -5.38
N ASP A 22 -7.49 -10.90 -5.89
CA ASP A 22 -6.80 -10.99 -7.17
C ASP A 22 -5.76 -12.12 -7.17
N LYS A 23 -5.92 -13.10 -8.07
CA LYS A 23 -4.98 -14.24 -8.20
C LYS A 23 -3.73 -13.88 -8.99
N SER A 24 -3.74 -12.79 -9.75
CA SER A 24 -2.58 -12.30 -10.51
C SER A 24 -1.54 -11.64 -9.58
N LEU A 25 -1.99 -11.11 -8.44
CA LEU A 25 -1.12 -10.49 -7.45
C LEU A 25 -0.51 -11.54 -6.50
N SER A 26 0.82 -11.50 -6.39
CA SER A 26 1.53 -12.28 -5.39
C SER A 26 1.21 -11.80 -3.97
N LEU A 27 1.35 -12.67 -2.97
CA LEU A 27 1.20 -12.28 -1.57
C LEU A 27 2.17 -11.16 -1.17
N LYS A 28 3.38 -11.15 -1.75
CA LYS A 28 4.36 -10.05 -1.55
C LYS A 28 3.83 -8.72 -2.09
N ALA A 29 3.25 -8.71 -3.29
CA ALA A 29 2.67 -7.50 -3.87
C ALA A 29 1.48 -6.98 -3.05
N LYS A 30 0.62 -7.88 -2.56
CA LYS A 30 -0.49 -7.52 -1.65
C LYS A 30 0.02 -6.94 -0.32
N GLY A 31 1.05 -7.55 0.27
CA GLY A 31 1.68 -7.04 1.49
C GLY A 31 2.33 -5.67 1.29
N LEU A 32 3.01 -5.47 0.17
CA LEU A 32 3.59 -4.17 -0.18
C LEU A 32 2.50 -3.10 -0.33
N LEU A 33 1.39 -3.41 -1.01
CA LEU A 33 0.26 -2.49 -1.15
C LEU A 33 -0.34 -2.14 0.22
N SER A 34 -0.48 -3.10 1.14
CA SER A 34 -1.00 -2.80 2.49
C SER A 34 -0.08 -1.86 3.26
N LEU A 35 1.24 -2.02 3.09
CA LEU A 35 2.22 -1.13 3.70
C LEU A 35 2.16 0.26 3.06
N MET A 36 2.09 0.35 1.72
CA MET A 36 1.96 1.63 1.02
C MET A 36 0.75 2.46 1.49
N LEU A 37 -0.37 1.79 1.78
CA LEU A 37 -1.60 2.43 2.25
C LEU A 37 -1.52 2.90 3.72
N SER A 38 -0.66 2.29 4.53
CA SER A 38 -0.46 2.68 5.93
C SER A 38 0.49 3.87 6.11
N LEU A 39 1.32 4.17 5.11
CA LEU A 39 2.33 5.21 5.18
C LEU A 39 1.72 6.63 5.20
N PRO A 40 2.40 7.62 5.80
CA PRO A 40 1.98 9.02 5.76
C PRO A 40 1.85 9.57 4.33
N GLU A 41 1.07 10.63 4.14
CA GLU A 41 0.91 11.24 2.81
C GLU A 41 2.21 11.86 2.28
N GLU A 42 3.10 12.30 3.18
CA GLU A 42 4.42 12.86 2.85
C GLU A 42 5.47 11.78 2.52
N TRP A 43 5.08 10.50 2.49
CA TRP A 43 6.00 9.42 2.20
C TRP A 43 6.48 9.44 0.75
N ASP A 44 7.76 9.12 0.54
CA ASP A 44 8.35 9.00 -0.79
C ASP A 44 7.91 7.68 -1.47
N TYR A 45 6.91 7.79 -2.34
CA TYR A 45 6.40 6.68 -3.16
C TYR A 45 7.24 6.39 -4.42
N THR A 46 8.41 7.02 -4.58
CA THR A 46 9.33 6.64 -5.66
C THR A 46 9.90 5.25 -5.43
N THR A 47 10.45 4.66 -6.49
CA THR A 47 11.16 3.37 -6.40
C THR A 47 12.29 3.39 -5.38
N LYS A 48 12.95 4.54 -5.18
CA LYS A 48 14.00 4.71 -4.16
C LYS A 48 13.42 4.68 -2.74
N GLY A 49 12.32 5.40 -2.50
CA GLY A 49 11.65 5.39 -1.21
C GLY A 49 11.09 4.01 -0.86
N LEU A 50 10.50 3.31 -1.84
CA LEU A 50 9.99 1.94 -1.68
C LEU A 50 11.11 0.91 -1.46
N ALA A 51 12.24 1.03 -2.15
CA ALA A 51 13.40 0.16 -1.92
C ALA A 51 13.94 0.26 -0.48
N ARG A 52 13.68 1.36 0.22
CA ARG A 52 14.10 1.53 1.62
C ARG A 52 13.25 0.73 2.61
N ILE A 53 12.01 0.40 2.25
CA ILE A 53 11.08 -0.38 3.10
C ILE A 53 11.00 -1.85 2.69
N CYS A 54 11.25 -2.16 1.43
CA CYS A 54 11.30 -3.54 0.94
C CYS A 54 12.70 -4.14 1.18
N LYS A 55 12.85 -4.93 2.24
CA LYS A 55 13.99 -5.84 2.43
C LYS A 55 13.77 -7.18 1.74
#